data_AF-A0A7X6VD55-F1
#
_entry.id   AF-A0A7X6VD55-F1
#
_cell.length_a   1.000
_cell.length_b   1.000
_cell.length_c   1.000
_cell.angle_alpha   90.00
_cell.angle_beta   90.00
_cell.angle_gamma   90.00
#
_symmetry.space_group_name_H-M   'P 1'
#
loop_
_entity.id
_entity.type
_entity.pdbx_description
1 polymer ?
#
loop_
_entity_poly.entity_id
_entity_poly.type
_entity_poly.pdbx_seq_one_letter_code
_entity_poly.pdbx_strand_id
1 'polypeptide(L)'
;MQVNKEISSSPMPDDIIFALDIGTRTIIGVVGVQKNERFFVQAAEMIVHESRAMLDGQIHDIAKVAQGAAKVKEALEKKVGHKLTRVSIAAAGRVLKTCQIKVERDIEEGKEIDQQTVSALEMEGIQKAQSEIESSLSASEKDQYYCVGYSVVTYYLNNYVISALTGHKGHKAGVEVLATFLPQTVVDSLYTVMDRVNLEVNFITLEPIAALNLAIPKDLRLLNLALVDIGAGTSDIAITKSGTIIAYAMVPIAGDEVTETIAQNYLVDFETAEKIKVSLAGKEKDIVFTDILDNKVSTKADEIINVINPIVDNLAITITEKILELNGGKTPNAVFLVGGGSQSSGLCEAISNAIGLPKDRVAIRNRSIAKNIDTDDSILDGPDSITPLGILVTTAMTKGQDFYYVTVNDKKIRLYNARKMLVSDALILAGFNPDQLICRSGKSLKFKFNNKDRTIRGSMGKPAELYLNDKISGLNAFIEAGDKLIVTPAENGRNGMILAKDLAEENEPIYFKFNNQTDTIKPKVLINDKESSLDTPVQHGDRVEIINDYKIMDIAKIYELDPLVLEFSVNGEPVDTEEILKPG
;
A
#
# COMPACT_ATOMS: atom_id res chain seq x y z
N MET A 1 -31.32 36.71 -3.71
CA MET A 1 -32.69 36.21 -3.94
C MET A 1 -32.59 34.68 -3.97
N GLN A 2 -32.77 34.00 -2.84
CA GLN A 2 -32.75 32.53 -2.81
C GLN A 2 -34.08 32.03 -3.37
N VAL A 3 -34.03 31.47 -4.57
CA VAL A 3 -35.17 30.75 -5.15
C VAL A 3 -35.23 29.40 -4.42
N ASN A 4 -36.19 29.22 -3.52
CA ASN A 4 -36.52 27.90 -3.00
C ASN A 4 -36.97 27.04 -4.18
N LYS A 5 -36.07 26.18 -4.68
CA LYS A 5 -36.44 25.13 -5.63
C LYS A 5 -37.23 24.08 -4.85
N GLU A 6 -38.44 23.76 -5.30
CA GLU A 6 -39.14 22.58 -4.80
C GLU A 6 -38.25 21.36 -5.01
N ILE A 7 -38.07 20.55 -3.95
CA ILE A 7 -37.26 19.33 -4.03
C ILE A 7 -38.02 18.35 -4.91
N SER A 8 -37.51 18.13 -6.11
CA SER A 8 -37.99 17.10 -7.02
C SER A 8 -37.82 15.72 -6.39
N SER A 9 -38.81 14.83 -6.59
CA SER A 9 -38.68 13.41 -6.26
C SER A 9 -37.77 12.65 -7.23
N SER A 10 -37.19 13.34 -8.22
CA SER A 10 -36.23 12.75 -9.15
C SER A 10 -35.01 12.20 -8.41
N PRO A 11 -34.51 11.02 -8.82
CA PRO A 11 -33.32 10.42 -8.23
C PRO A 11 -32.11 11.36 -8.34
N MET A 12 -31.17 11.22 -7.41
CA MET A 12 -29.88 11.90 -7.46
C MET A 12 -29.20 11.58 -8.81
N PRO A 13 -28.83 12.59 -9.61
CA PRO A 13 -28.06 12.37 -10.84
C PRO A 13 -26.74 11.63 -10.59
N ASP A 14 -26.37 10.73 -11.50
CA ASP A 14 -25.19 9.86 -11.33
C ASP A 14 -23.86 10.62 -11.27
N ASP A 15 -23.78 11.78 -11.94
CA ASP A 15 -22.59 12.63 -12.02
C ASP A 15 -22.45 13.60 -10.82
N ILE A 16 -23.47 13.68 -9.95
CA ILE A 16 -23.40 14.49 -8.74
C ILE A 16 -22.59 13.79 -7.67
N ILE A 17 -21.68 14.57 -7.09
CA ILE A 17 -20.85 14.20 -5.96
C ILE A 17 -21.30 15.03 -4.76
N PHE A 18 -21.65 14.35 -3.68
CA PHE A 18 -21.87 14.96 -2.37
C PHE A 18 -20.71 14.55 -1.47
N ALA A 19 -19.82 15.50 -1.20
CA ALA A 19 -18.71 15.34 -0.25
C ALA A 19 -19.13 15.87 1.12
N LEU A 20 -18.82 15.13 2.18
CA LEU A 20 -19.12 15.49 3.55
C LEU A 20 -17.88 15.30 4.42
N ASP A 21 -17.40 16.40 4.96
CA ASP A 21 -16.32 16.43 5.94
C ASP A 21 -16.91 16.54 7.35
N ILE A 22 -16.55 15.60 8.23
CA ILE A 22 -17.07 15.51 9.61
C ILE A 22 -15.92 15.83 10.56
N GLY A 23 -15.64 17.11 10.70
CA GLY A 23 -14.59 17.60 11.58
C GLY A 23 -15.01 17.64 13.05
N THR A 24 -14.03 17.83 13.94
CA THR A 24 -14.28 17.91 15.39
C THR A 24 -15.26 19.03 15.79
N ARG A 25 -15.26 20.14 15.05
CA ARG A 25 -16.10 21.32 15.34
C ARG A 25 -17.25 21.51 14.36
N THR A 26 -17.00 21.25 13.10
CA THR A 26 -17.92 21.56 12.00
C THR A 26 -18.14 20.34 11.13
N ILE A 27 -19.35 20.24 10.58
CA ILE A 27 -19.66 19.37 9.45
C ILE A 27 -19.81 20.27 8.23
N ILE A 28 -19.00 20.03 7.20
CA ILE A 28 -19.01 20.78 5.95
C ILE A 28 -19.43 19.85 4.82
N GLY A 29 -20.55 20.18 4.16
CA GLY A 29 -21.04 19.46 3.00
C GLY A 29 -20.85 20.27 1.73
N VAL A 30 -20.39 19.62 0.66
CA VAL A 30 -20.19 20.23 -0.66
C VAL A 30 -20.84 19.34 -1.71
N VAL A 31 -21.70 19.92 -2.54
CA VAL A 31 -22.31 19.25 -3.69
C VAL A 31 -21.75 19.86 -4.97
N GLY A 32 -21.27 19.02 -5.88
CA GLY A 32 -20.76 19.47 -7.16
C GLY A 32 -20.73 18.39 -8.22
N VAL A 33 -20.28 18.78 -9.41
CA VAL A 33 -20.14 17.91 -10.57
C VAL A 33 -18.78 18.11 -11.22
N GLN A 34 -18.20 17.03 -11.74
CA GLN A 34 -17.02 17.13 -12.60
C GLN A 34 -17.47 17.22 -14.06
N LYS A 35 -16.97 18.22 -14.80
CA LYS A 35 -17.10 18.29 -16.26
C LYS A 35 -15.72 18.47 -16.86
N ASN A 36 -15.27 17.47 -17.62
CA ASN A 36 -13.90 17.38 -18.11
C ASN A 36 -12.90 17.44 -16.95
N GLU A 37 -11.95 18.36 -16.98
CA GLU A 37 -10.93 18.55 -15.94
C GLU A 37 -11.31 19.58 -14.86
N ARG A 38 -12.52 20.16 -14.96
CA ARG A 38 -13.01 21.19 -14.02
C ARG A 38 -14.13 20.64 -13.13
N PHE A 39 -14.20 21.21 -11.94
CA PHE A 39 -15.20 20.90 -10.92
C PHE A 39 -16.09 22.12 -10.72
N PHE A 40 -17.39 21.90 -10.70
CA PHE A 40 -18.39 22.95 -10.50
C PHE A 40 -19.15 22.64 -9.21
N VAL A 41 -18.90 23.44 -8.17
CA VAL A 41 -19.65 23.36 -6.92
C VAL A 41 -21.00 24.02 -7.14
N GLN A 42 -22.06 23.29 -6.82
CA GLN A 42 -23.43 23.75 -6.94
C GLN A 42 -23.95 24.34 -5.63
N ALA A 43 -23.50 23.79 -4.50
CA ALA A 43 -23.88 24.26 -3.17
C ALA A 43 -22.85 23.79 -2.13
N ALA A 44 -22.61 24.62 -1.12
CA ALA A 44 -21.96 24.23 0.12
C ALA A 44 -22.86 24.51 1.32
N GLU A 45 -22.64 23.82 2.43
CA GLU A 45 -23.28 24.09 3.71
C GLU A 45 -22.35 23.72 4.85
N MET A 46 -22.40 24.49 5.93
CA MET A 46 -21.59 24.25 7.12
C MET A 46 -22.47 24.33 8.37
N ILE A 47 -22.32 23.34 9.25
CA ILE A 47 -22.97 23.33 10.56
C ILE A 47 -21.92 23.14 11.65
N VAL A 48 -22.02 23.93 12.70
CA VAL A 48 -21.22 23.77 13.92
C VAL A 48 -21.90 22.75 14.82
N HIS A 49 -21.13 21.82 15.39
CA HIS A 49 -21.66 20.88 16.38
C HIS A 49 -22.16 21.62 17.63
N GLU A 50 -23.39 21.31 18.07
CA GLU A 50 -24.02 21.90 19.28
C GLU A 50 -23.37 21.40 20.59
N SER A 51 -22.55 20.36 20.53
CA SER A 51 -21.79 19.84 21.67
C SER A 51 -20.55 19.08 21.18
N ARG A 52 -19.68 18.61 22.09
CA ARG A 52 -18.53 17.74 21.76
C ARG A 52 -18.98 16.33 21.34
N ALA A 53 -19.64 16.24 20.19
CA ALA A 53 -20.07 14.98 19.57
C ALA A 53 -18.91 14.23 18.90
N MET A 54 -17.89 15.00 18.52
CA MET A 54 -16.60 14.54 18.04
C MET A 54 -15.52 14.92 19.06
N LEU A 55 -14.52 14.07 19.24
CA LEU A 55 -13.35 14.35 20.07
C LEU A 55 -12.09 13.89 19.32
N ASP A 56 -11.19 14.83 19.07
CA ASP A 56 -9.93 14.63 18.34
C ASP A 56 -10.10 13.76 17.07
N GLY A 57 -11.10 14.11 16.25
CA GLY A 57 -11.39 13.42 14.98
C GLY A 57 -12.16 12.09 15.11
N GLN A 58 -12.56 11.66 16.31
CA GLN A 58 -13.36 10.46 16.50
C GLN A 58 -14.81 10.76 16.88
N ILE A 59 -15.73 9.94 16.39
CA ILE A 59 -17.15 10.01 16.75
C ILE A 59 -17.34 9.46 18.16
N HIS A 60 -17.70 10.34 19.10
CA HIS A 60 -18.08 9.97 20.46
C HIS A 60 -19.59 9.80 20.61
N ASP A 61 -20.38 10.56 19.86
CA ASP A 61 -21.84 10.51 19.88
C ASP A 61 -22.41 10.42 18.46
N ILE A 62 -22.64 9.18 18.01
CA ILE A 62 -23.20 8.88 16.68
C ILE A 62 -24.55 9.60 16.46
N ALA A 63 -25.38 9.73 17.50
CA ALA A 63 -26.71 10.33 17.34
C ALA A 63 -26.60 11.83 17.02
N LYS A 64 -25.73 12.55 17.73
CA LYS A 64 -25.53 13.99 17.51
C LYS A 64 -24.81 14.30 16.21
N VAL A 65 -23.81 13.48 15.82
CA VAL A 65 -23.16 13.64 14.51
C VAL A 65 -24.18 13.39 13.39
N ALA A 66 -25.03 12.36 13.51
CA ALA A 66 -26.08 12.09 12.53
C ALA A 66 -27.09 13.24 12.44
N GLN A 67 -27.47 13.87 13.56
CA GLN A 67 -28.33 15.05 13.54
C GLN A 67 -27.68 16.23 12.78
N GLY A 68 -26.40 16.50 13.02
CA GLY A 68 -25.66 17.53 12.29
C GLY A 68 -25.57 17.24 10.79
N ALA A 69 -25.22 16.00 10.42
CA ALA A 69 -25.15 15.56 9.03
C ALA A 69 -26.51 15.62 8.33
N ALA A 70 -27.61 15.28 9.02
CA ALA A 70 -28.96 15.40 8.50
C ALA A 70 -29.32 16.86 8.18
N LYS A 71 -29.00 17.80 9.09
CA LYS A 71 -29.23 19.23 8.86
C LYS A 71 -28.43 19.75 7.65
N VAL A 72 -27.17 19.34 7.49
CA VAL A 72 -26.34 19.67 6.31
C VAL A 72 -26.98 19.11 5.03
N LYS A 73 -27.35 17.83 5.04
CA LYS A 73 -28.04 17.16 3.93
C LYS A 73 -29.30 17.91 3.52
N GLU A 74 -30.20 18.21 4.46
CA GLU A 74 -31.47 18.88 4.19
C GLU A 74 -31.29 20.28 3.61
N ALA A 75 -30.32 21.04 4.11
CA ALA A 75 -30.00 22.37 3.60
C ALA A 75 -29.44 22.30 2.16
N LEU A 76 -28.55 21.34 1.89
CA LEU A 76 -28.02 21.12 0.54
C LEU A 76 -29.11 20.66 -0.43
N GLU A 77 -29.97 19.71 -0.04
CA GLU A 77 -31.12 19.25 -0.85
C GLU A 77 -32.02 20.41 -1.29
N LYS A 78 -32.27 21.38 -0.39
CA LYS A 78 -33.03 22.61 -0.72
C LYS A 78 -32.30 23.50 -1.74
N LYS A 79 -30.97 23.60 -1.66
CA LYS A 79 -30.15 24.41 -2.58
C LYS A 79 -30.07 23.78 -3.97
N VAL A 80 -29.91 22.46 -4.05
CA VAL A 80 -29.74 21.74 -5.33
C VAL A 80 -31.07 21.33 -5.98
N GLY A 81 -32.13 21.15 -5.19
CA GLY A 81 -33.49 20.87 -5.67
C GLY A 81 -33.81 19.40 -5.93
N HIS A 82 -33.00 18.47 -5.41
CA HIS A 82 -33.24 17.03 -5.48
C HIS A 82 -32.72 16.33 -4.21
N LYS A 83 -33.11 15.08 -4.01
CA LYS A 83 -32.62 14.26 -2.88
C LYS A 83 -31.15 13.89 -3.05
N LEU A 84 -30.43 13.83 -1.92
CA LEU A 84 -29.08 13.31 -1.83
C LEU A 84 -29.15 11.92 -1.20
N THR A 85 -28.74 10.91 -1.95
CA THR A 85 -28.82 9.49 -1.53
C THR A 85 -27.46 8.85 -1.34
N ARG A 86 -26.41 9.45 -1.92
CA ARG A 86 -25.03 8.96 -1.89
C ARG A 86 -24.13 10.04 -1.30
N VAL A 87 -23.11 9.65 -0.53
CA VAL A 87 -22.16 10.58 0.11
C VAL A 87 -20.73 10.05 0.08
N SER A 88 -19.77 10.94 -0.09
CA SER A 88 -18.35 10.64 0.03
C SER A 88 -17.79 11.36 1.26
N ILE A 89 -17.06 10.63 2.08
CA ILE A 89 -16.60 11.08 3.40
C ILE A 89 -15.10 10.92 3.55
N ALA A 90 -14.53 11.59 4.54
CA ALA A 90 -13.16 11.36 4.99
C ALA A 90 -13.13 10.88 6.44
N ALA A 91 -12.17 10.00 6.73
CA ALA A 91 -11.82 9.63 8.09
C ALA A 91 -10.63 10.48 8.56
N ALA A 92 -10.74 11.02 9.78
CA ALA A 92 -9.66 11.69 10.47
C ALA A 92 -8.52 10.73 10.85
N GLY A 93 -7.32 11.27 11.00
CA GLY A 93 -6.08 10.50 11.10
C GLY A 93 -5.68 9.95 12.48
N ARG A 94 -6.47 10.09 13.56
CA ARG A 94 -5.92 9.93 14.94
C ARG A 94 -5.32 8.56 15.21
N VAL A 95 -6.01 7.57 14.69
CA VAL A 95 -5.67 6.16 14.85
C VAL A 95 -5.05 5.59 13.59
N LEU A 96 -4.68 6.46 12.64
CA LEU A 96 -3.97 6.04 11.44
C LEU A 96 -2.59 5.52 11.87
N LYS A 97 -2.24 4.34 11.40
CA LYS A 97 -0.89 3.80 11.53
C LYS A 97 -0.29 3.72 10.14
N THR A 98 0.91 4.26 9.97
CA THR A 98 1.70 4.04 8.76
C THR A 98 2.85 3.11 9.05
N CYS A 99 3.14 2.23 8.11
CA CYS A 99 4.29 1.34 8.18
C CYS A 99 5.05 1.41 6.85
N GLN A 100 6.32 1.78 6.92
CA GLN A 100 7.22 1.78 5.77
C GLN A 100 8.08 0.51 5.82
N ILE A 101 7.94 -0.34 4.80
CA ILE A 101 8.67 -1.61 4.72
C ILE A 101 9.36 -1.73 3.37
N LYS A 102 10.62 -2.15 3.42
CA LYS A 102 11.40 -2.59 2.26
C LYS A 102 11.39 -4.11 2.16
N VAL A 103 11.07 -4.62 0.98
CA VAL A 103 11.18 -6.06 0.66
C VAL A 103 12.07 -6.26 -0.55
N GLU A 104 12.76 -7.40 -0.60
CA GLU A 104 13.67 -7.75 -1.68
C GLU A 104 13.54 -9.23 -2.04
N ARG A 105 13.65 -9.54 -3.33
CA ARG A 105 13.69 -10.90 -3.87
C ARG A 105 14.83 -11.06 -4.85
N ASP A 106 15.40 -12.27 -4.87
CA ASP A 106 16.29 -12.68 -5.93
C ASP A 106 15.50 -12.91 -7.23
N ILE A 107 16.04 -12.39 -8.33
CA ILE A 107 15.47 -12.50 -9.68
C ILE A 107 16.30 -13.50 -10.48
N GLU A 108 15.60 -14.30 -11.28
CA GLU A 108 16.24 -15.27 -12.16
C GLU A 108 17.13 -14.56 -13.20
N GLU A 109 18.41 -14.93 -13.22
CA GLU A 109 19.39 -14.31 -14.08
C GLU A 109 19.01 -14.44 -15.57
N GLY A 110 19.03 -13.32 -16.29
CA GLY A 110 18.68 -13.27 -17.71
C GLY A 110 17.18 -13.21 -18.01
N LYS A 111 16.30 -13.43 -17.01
CA LYS A 111 14.85 -13.22 -17.11
C LYS A 111 14.51 -11.75 -16.88
N GLU A 112 13.60 -11.25 -17.71
CA GLU A 112 13.04 -9.91 -17.56
C GLU A 112 12.04 -9.88 -16.40
N ILE A 113 12.08 -8.81 -15.60
CA ILE A 113 11.10 -8.57 -14.55
C ILE A 113 9.81 -8.12 -15.22
N ASP A 114 8.78 -8.95 -15.13
CA ASP A 114 7.44 -8.63 -15.63
C ASP A 114 6.60 -7.90 -14.58
N GLN A 115 5.48 -7.32 -15.02
CA GLN A 115 4.58 -6.57 -14.15
C GLN A 115 3.97 -7.43 -13.03
N GLN A 116 3.77 -8.74 -13.27
CA GLN A 116 3.27 -9.65 -12.24
C GLN A 116 4.29 -9.80 -11.10
N THR A 117 5.57 -9.92 -11.41
CA THR A 117 6.67 -9.97 -10.42
C THR A 117 6.71 -8.69 -9.59
N VAL A 118 6.56 -7.52 -10.22
CA VAL A 118 6.51 -6.23 -9.51
C VAL A 118 5.32 -6.17 -8.56
N SER A 119 4.11 -6.50 -9.03
CA SER A 119 2.90 -6.49 -8.20
C SER A 119 2.96 -7.50 -7.05
N ALA A 120 3.55 -8.69 -7.26
CA ALA A 120 3.76 -9.66 -6.19
C ALA A 120 4.76 -9.17 -5.14
N LEU A 121 5.79 -8.41 -5.55
CA LEU A 121 6.74 -7.80 -4.64
C LEU A 121 6.11 -6.66 -3.81
N GLU A 122 5.30 -5.80 -4.44
CA GLU A 122 4.50 -4.79 -3.70
C GLU A 122 3.55 -5.44 -2.69
N MET A 123 2.87 -6.50 -3.12
CA MET A 123 1.97 -7.30 -2.29
C MET A 123 2.68 -7.87 -1.05
N GLU A 124 3.89 -8.39 -1.22
CA GLU A 124 4.73 -8.84 -0.09
C GLU A 124 5.04 -7.71 0.89
N GLY A 125 5.33 -6.51 0.38
CA GLY A 125 5.57 -5.33 1.20
C GLY A 125 4.37 -4.97 2.08
N ILE A 126 3.16 -4.99 1.51
CA ILE A 126 1.92 -4.68 2.23
C ILE A 126 1.63 -5.73 3.30
N GLN A 127 1.81 -7.02 2.99
CA GLN A 127 1.58 -8.10 3.95
C GLN A 127 2.56 -8.06 5.13
N LYS A 128 3.83 -7.77 4.85
CA LYS A 128 4.83 -7.57 5.90
C LYS A 128 4.51 -6.34 6.74
N ALA A 129 4.09 -5.24 6.12
CA ALA A 129 3.66 -4.03 6.83
C ALA A 129 2.47 -4.31 7.75
N GLN A 130 1.48 -5.09 7.29
CA GLN A 130 0.35 -5.52 8.10
C GLN A 130 0.80 -6.37 9.30
N SER A 131 1.68 -7.35 9.05
CA SER A 131 2.23 -8.21 10.11
C SER A 131 3.00 -7.41 11.16
N GLU A 132 3.77 -6.40 10.73
CA GLU A 132 4.51 -5.50 11.63
C GLU A 132 3.54 -4.72 12.53
N ILE A 133 2.48 -4.13 11.95
CA ILE A 133 1.46 -3.41 12.71
C ILE A 133 0.76 -4.34 13.71
N GLU A 134 0.34 -5.53 13.29
CA GLU A 134 -0.29 -6.52 14.17
C GLU A 134 0.63 -7.02 15.29
N SER A 135 1.94 -7.11 15.04
CA SER A 135 2.92 -7.49 16.05
C SER A 135 3.12 -6.41 17.13
N SER A 136 2.94 -5.14 16.77
CA SER A 136 3.00 -3.99 17.68
C SER A 136 1.75 -3.84 18.56
N LEU A 137 0.70 -4.62 18.29
CA LEU A 137 -0.60 -4.54 18.95
C LEU A 137 -0.77 -5.64 20.01
N SER A 138 -1.59 -5.35 21.01
CA SER A 138 -1.96 -6.36 22.02
C SER A 138 -2.76 -7.49 21.36
N ALA A 139 -2.80 -8.68 21.97
CA ALA A 139 -3.51 -9.84 21.40
C ALA A 139 -5.02 -9.60 21.19
N SER A 140 -5.62 -8.66 21.93
CA SER A 140 -7.02 -8.23 21.75
C SER A 140 -7.25 -7.27 20.58
N GLU A 141 -6.18 -6.66 20.05
CA GLU A 141 -6.22 -5.66 18.96
C GLU A 141 -5.69 -6.21 17.62
N LYS A 142 -5.11 -7.41 17.62
CA LYS A 142 -4.81 -8.17 16.40
C LYS A 142 -6.13 -8.37 15.66
N ASP A 143 -6.16 -8.05 14.36
CA ASP A 143 -7.35 -8.00 13.49
C ASP A 143 -8.21 -6.72 13.54
N GLN A 144 -7.82 -5.67 14.29
CA GLN A 144 -8.62 -4.44 14.35
C GLN A 144 -8.23 -3.37 13.33
N TYR A 145 -7.12 -3.53 12.60
CA TYR A 145 -6.61 -2.52 11.68
C TYR A 145 -6.70 -2.99 10.23
N TYR A 146 -7.20 -2.12 9.37
CA TYR A 146 -7.43 -2.39 7.96
C TYR A 146 -6.48 -1.54 7.10
N CYS A 147 -5.81 -2.15 6.12
CA CYS A 147 -5.00 -1.41 5.15
C CYS A 147 -5.93 -0.59 4.24
N VAL A 148 -5.94 0.73 4.40
CA VAL A 148 -6.78 1.66 3.63
C VAL A 148 -6.05 2.23 2.42
N GLY A 149 -4.75 1.98 2.30
CA GLY A 149 -3.99 2.35 1.11
C GLY A 149 -2.50 2.11 1.27
N TYR A 150 -1.78 2.15 0.14
CA TYR A 150 -0.33 2.17 0.13
C TYR A 150 0.20 3.00 -1.04
N SER A 151 1.42 3.52 -0.88
CA SER A 151 2.22 4.12 -1.94
C SER A 151 3.55 3.38 -2.09
N VAL A 152 4.05 3.30 -3.32
CA VAL A 152 5.43 2.89 -3.56
C VAL A 152 6.33 4.10 -3.29
N VAL A 153 7.28 3.93 -2.37
CA VAL A 153 8.28 4.94 -2.03
C VAL A 153 9.41 4.91 -3.05
N THR A 154 9.94 3.72 -3.34
CA THR A 154 11.07 3.54 -4.26
C THR A 154 11.23 2.07 -4.69
N TYR A 155 11.77 1.84 -5.89
CA TYR A 155 12.24 0.53 -6.34
C TYR A 155 13.76 0.42 -6.29
N TYR A 156 14.24 -0.82 -6.14
CA TYR A 156 15.65 -1.16 -6.12
C TYR A 156 15.95 -2.28 -7.11
N LEU A 157 16.98 -2.12 -7.95
CA LEU A 157 17.53 -3.18 -8.80
C LEU A 157 19.00 -3.36 -8.46
N ASN A 158 19.37 -4.56 -8.01
CA ASN A 158 20.73 -4.88 -7.53
C ASN A 158 21.23 -3.85 -6.48
N ASN A 159 20.34 -3.44 -5.57
CA ASN A 159 20.55 -2.41 -4.53
C ASN A 159 20.64 -0.95 -5.03
N TYR A 160 20.54 -0.70 -6.34
CA TYR A 160 20.47 0.66 -6.89
C TYR A 160 19.03 1.14 -7.00
N VAL A 161 18.79 2.40 -6.64
CA VAL A 161 17.48 3.05 -6.79
C VAL A 161 17.13 3.17 -8.27
N ILE A 162 15.92 2.76 -8.64
CA ILE A 162 15.38 2.86 -9.99
C ILE A 162 13.93 3.34 -9.98
N SER A 163 13.47 3.96 -11.06
CA SER A 163 12.09 4.46 -11.19
C SER A 163 11.06 3.37 -11.48
N ALA A 164 11.46 2.28 -12.15
CA ALA A 164 10.60 1.16 -12.48
C ALA A 164 11.43 -0.14 -12.59
N LEU A 165 10.82 -1.26 -12.22
CA LEU A 165 11.43 -2.59 -12.34
C LEU A 165 11.05 -3.31 -13.63
N THR A 166 9.82 -3.09 -14.11
CA THR A 166 9.27 -3.76 -15.29
C THR A 166 10.19 -3.54 -16.50
N GLY A 167 10.57 -4.63 -17.17
CA GLY A 167 11.44 -4.59 -18.34
C GLY A 167 12.94 -4.73 -18.03
N HIS A 168 13.35 -4.61 -16.77
CA HIS A 168 14.74 -4.76 -16.39
C HIS A 168 15.12 -6.23 -16.17
N LYS A 169 16.41 -6.53 -16.33
CA LYS A 169 17.03 -7.80 -15.94
C LYS A 169 18.01 -7.54 -14.81
N GLY A 170 18.08 -8.43 -13.84
CA GLY A 170 19.01 -8.32 -12.72
C GLY A 170 19.03 -9.60 -11.88
N HIS A 171 19.70 -9.53 -10.74
CA HIS A 171 19.79 -10.67 -9.81
C HIS A 171 18.99 -10.42 -8.53
N LYS A 172 18.66 -9.16 -8.22
CA LYS A 172 17.85 -8.79 -7.06
C LYS A 172 16.94 -7.61 -7.38
N ALA A 173 15.67 -7.71 -7.03
CA ALA A 173 14.71 -6.61 -7.11
C ALA A 173 14.15 -6.32 -5.71
N GLY A 174 13.91 -5.05 -5.42
CA GLY A 174 13.33 -4.60 -4.16
C GLY A 174 12.30 -3.51 -4.38
N VAL A 175 11.36 -3.41 -3.45
CA VAL A 175 10.40 -2.31 -3.37
C VAL A 175 10.30 -1.87 -1.92
N GLU A 176 10.20 -0.56 -1.73
CA GLU A 176 9.84 0.05 -0.47
C GLU A 176 8.44 0.63 -0.60
N VAL A 177 7.54 0.20 0.29
CA VAL A 177 6.14 0.63 0.33
C VAL A 177 5.86 1.36 1.64
N LEU A 178 5.00 2.36 1.57
CA LEU A 178 4.36 2.99 2.71
C LEU A 178 2.91 2.53 2.74
N ALA A 179 2.57 1.66 3.69
CA ALA A 179 1.20 1.20 3.89
C ALA A 179 0.53 2.00 5.03
N THR A 180 -0.75 2.30 4.87
CA THR A 180 -1.56 3.06 5.83
C THR A 180 -2.73 2.21 6.31
N PHE A 181 -2.91 2.18 7.63
CA PHE A 181 -3.89 1.34 8.31
C PHE A 181 -4.81 2.19 9.17
N LEU A 182 -6.10 1.84 9.20
CA LEU A 182 -7.13 2.49 10.01
C LEU A 182 -7.90 1.44 10.83
N PRO A 183 -8.29 1.71 12.09
CA PRO A 183 -9.11 0.79 12.85
C PRO A 183 -10.50 0.62 12.24
N GLN A 184 -10.99 -0.61 12.26
CA GLN A 184 -12.32 -0.94 11.76
C GLN A 184 -13.42 -0.16 12.51
N THR A 185 -13.26 0.10 13.81
CA THR A 185 -14.24 0.81 14.64
C THR A 185 -14.51 2.24 14.17
N VAL A 186 -13.50 2.94 13.64
CA VAL A 186 -13.66 4.30 13.08
C VAL A 186 -14.50 4.25 11.81
N VAL A 187 -14.20 3.28 10.95
CA VAL A 187 -14.92 3.04 9.71
C VAL A 187 -16.39 2.71 9.99
N ASP A 188 -16.65 1.74 10.88
CA ASP A 188 -17.99 1.31 11.25
C ASP A 188 -18.83 2.45 11.88
N SER A 189 -18.19 3.33 12.66
CA SER A 189 -18.86 4.50 13.25
C SER A 189 -19.33 5.48 12.18
N LEU A 190 -18.49 5.76 11.18
CA LEU A 190 -18.85 6.62 10.05
C LEU A 190 -20.02 6.04 9.24
N TYR A 191 -19.99 4.74 8.92
CA TYR A 191 -21.12 4.05 8.27
C TYR A 191 -22.40 4.19 9.08
N THR A 192 -22.32 3.94 10.39
CA THR A 192 -23.49 4.03 11.27
C THR A 192 -24.11 5.44 11.28
N VAL A 193 -23.29 6.49 11.23
CA VAL A 193 -23.79 7.88 11.08
C VAL A 193 -24.50 8.06 9.74
N MET A 194 -23.90 7.60 8.63
CA MET A 194 -24.45 7.77 7.28
C MET A 194 -25.75 6.99 7.08
N ASP A 195 -25.83 5.76 7.58
CA ASP A 195 -27.04 4.94 7.55
C ASP A 195 -28.21 5.62 8.28
N ARG A 196 -27.94 6.23 9.45
CA ARG A 196 -28.96 6.95 10.23
C ARG A 196 -29.55 8.16 9.51
N VAL A 197 -28.84 8.73 8.54
CA VAL A 197 -29.30 9.85 7.72
C VAL A 197 -29.73 9.43 6.32
N ASN A 198 -29.91 8.13 6.08
CA ASN A 198 -30.27 7.53 4.80
C ASN A 198 -29.34 8.02 3.67
N LEU A 199 -28.03 7.94 3.89
CA LEU A 199 -27.01 8.15 2.88
C LEU A 199 -26.22 6.85 2.70
N GLU A 200 -26.17 6.38 1.46
CA GLU A 200 -25.26 5.33 1.05
C GLU A 200 -23.85 5.93 0.93
N VAL A 201 -22.89 5.34 1.64
CA VAL A 201 -21.51 5.80 1.51
C VAL A 201 -20.98 5.31 0.16
N ASN A 202 -20.58 6.29 -0.64
CA ASN A 202 -20.13 6.15 -2.01
C ASN A 202 -18.60 6.17 -2.12
N PHE A 203 -17.89 6.76 -1.17
CA PHE A 203 -16.42 6.71 -1.11
C PHE A 203 -15.90 7.19 0.25
N ILE A 204 -14.92 6.49 0.81
CA ILE A 204 -14.19 6.89 2.01
C ILE A 204 -12.73 7.15 1.66
N THR A 205 -12.22 8.31 2.05
CA THR A 205 -10.80 8.65 1.97
C THR A 205 -10.27 9.00 3.36
N LEU A 206 -8.97 9.28 3.46
CA LEU A 206 -8.41 9.95 4.62
C LEU A 206 -8.38 11.46 4.37
N GLU A 207 -8.63 12.25 5.41
CA GLU A 207 -8.52 13.71 5.38
C GLU A 207 -7.16 14.19 4.83
N PRO A 208 -6.00 13.70 5.33
CA PRO A 208 -4.71 14.13 4.79
C PRO A 208 -4.52 13.76 3.31
N ILE A 209 -5.14 12.69 2.82
CA ILE A 209 -5.08 12.31 1.40
C ILE A 209 -5.92 13.26 0.55
N ALA A 210 -7.15 13.57 1.01
CA ALA A 210 -8.06 14.48 0.35
C ALA A 210 -7.44 15.88 0.24
N ALA A 211 -6.96 16.43 1.36
CA ALA A 211 -6.33 17.73 1.41
C ALA A 211 -5.06 17.78 0.54
N LEU A 212 -4.24 16.72 0.56
CA LEU A 212 -3.02 16.63 -0.25
C LEU A 212 -3.30 16.60 -1.75
N ASN A 213 -4.30 15.85 -2.20
CA ASN A 213 -4.65 15.78 -3.62
C ASN A 213 -5.05 17.15 -4.18
N LEU A 214 -5.63 18.02 -3.35
CA LEU A 214 -5.98 19.39 -3.72
C LEU A 214 -4.80 20.36 -3.58
N ALA A 215 -4.10 20.32 -2.45
CA ALA A 215 -3.09 21.32 -2.11
C ALA A 215 -1.70 21.04 -2.73
N ILE A 216 -1.37 19.76 -2.96
CA ILE A 216 -0.08 19.32 -3.50
C ILE A 216 -0.34 18.34 -4.66
N PRO A 217 -0.67 18.86 -5.86
CA PRO A 217 -0.83 18.04 -7.06
C PRO A 217 0.44 17.27 -7.39
N LYS A 218 0.30 16.18 -8.18
CA LYS A 218 1.39 15.23 -8.48
C LYS A 218 2.69 15.89 -8.96
N ASP A 219 2.59 16.92 -9.77
CA ASP A 219 3.74 17.64 -10.33
C ASP A 219 4.61 18.32 -9.26
N LEU A 220 4.02 18.70 -8.11
CA LEU A 220 4.75 19.29 -6.98
C LEU A 220 5.37 18.24 -6.05
N ARG A 221 4.95 16.97 -6.13
CA ARG A 221 5.41 15.90 -5.21
C ARG A 221 6.87 15.52 -5.39
N LEU A 222 7.53 15.98 -6.45
CA LEU A 222 8.97 15.90 -6.62
C LEU A 222 9.72 16.67 -5.51
N LEU A 223 9.11 17.77 -5.03
CA LEU A 223 9.64 18.58 -3.94
C LEU A 223 9.36 17.92 -2.59
N ASN A 224 10.25 18.17 -1.63
CA ASN A 224 10.05 17.78 -0.23
C ASN A 224 9.07 18.76 0.40
N LEU A 225 7.77 18.45 0.46
CA LEU A 225 6.74 19.36 0.96
C LEU A 225 5.99 18.70 2.12
N ALA A 226 5.66 19.48 3.13
CA ALA A 226 4.74 19.05 4.19
C ALA A 226 3.41 19.80 4.04
N LEU A 227 2.30 19.07 4.07
CA LEU A 227 0.96 19.61 4.28
C LEU A 227 0.56 19.33 5.72
N VAL A 228 0.03 20.35 6.40
CA VAL A 228 -0.54 20.23 7.75
C VAL A 228 -1.96 20.77 7.73
N ASP A 229 -2.94 19.91 7.90
CA ASP A 229 -4.34 20.29 8.10
C ASP A 229 -4.60 20.47 9.59
N ILE A 230 -4.68 21.72 10.03
CA ILE A 230 -4.85 22.10 11.42
C ILE A 230 -6.33 22.38 11.65
N GLY A 231 -7.05 21.39 12.15
CA GLY A 231 -8.46 21.47 12.49
C GLY A 231 -8.69 22.07 13.89
N ALA A 232 -9.83 21.69 14.49
CA ALA A 232 -10.15 22.08 15.85
C ALA A 232 -9.43 21.20 16.89
N GLY A 233 -9.59 19.88 16.82
CA GLY A 233 -8.96 18.96 17.78
C GLY A 233 -7.66 18.31 17.29
N THR A 234 -7.38 18.34 15.98
CA THR A 234 -6.30 17.53 15.38
C THR A 234 -5.53 18.29 14.31
N SER A 235 -4.25 17.93 14.18
CA SER A 235 -3.37 18.40 13.12
C SER A 235 -2.89 17.21 12.27
N ASP A 236 -3.45 17.04 11.08
CA ASP A 236 -3.15 15.93 10.17
C ASP A 236 -2.00 16.31 9.21
N ILE A 237 -1.00 15.45 9.11
CA ILE A 237 0.26 15.71 8.40
C ILE A 237 0.41 14.76 7.23
N ALA A 238 0.81 15.28 6.07
CA ALA A 238 1.23 14.50 4.91
C ALA A 238 2.53 15.05 4.33
N ILE A 239 3.50 14.19 4.02
CA ILE A 239 4.80 14.60 3.46
C ILE A 239 5.01 13.96 2.09
N THR A 240 5.38 14.78 1.11
CA THR A 240 5.73 14.34 -0.25
C THR A 240 7.19 14.53 -0.52
N LYS A 241 7.79 13.63 -1.29
CA LYS A 241 9.19 13.72 -1.74
C LYS A 241 9.41 12.77 -2.90
N SER A 242 10.30 13.13 -3.83
CA SER A 242 10.72 12.25 -4.93
C SER A 242 9.55 11.72 -5.78
N GLY A 243 8.48 12.49 -5.91
CA GLY A 243 7.32 12.17 -6.74
C GLY A 243 6.25 11.33 -6.05
N THR A 244 6.46 10.95 -4.78
CA THR A 244 5.54 10.10 -4.02
C THR A 244 5.26 10.68 -2.64
N ILE A 245 4.36 10.03 -1.92
CA ILE A 245 4.00 10.35 -0.54
C ILE A 245 4.81 9.43 0.35
N ILE A 246 5.58 10.02 1.27
CA ILE A 246 6.54 9.30 2.11
C ILE A 246 6.05 9.14 3.55
N ALA A 247 5.07 9.94 3.99
CA ALA A 247 4.52 9.82 5.33
C ALA A 247 3.11 10.41 5.45
N TYR A 248 2.33 9.82 6.35
CA TYR A 248 1.12 10.42 6.94
C TYR A 248 1.21 10.30 8.45
N ALA A 249 0.68 11.28 9.18
CA ALA A 249 0.53 11.20 10.62
C ALA A 249 -0.56 12.16 11.09
N MET A 250 -0.82 12.11 12.40
CA MET A 250 -1.61 13.12 13.09
C MET A 250 -0.92 13.47 14.41
N VAL A 251 -1.09 14.71 14.84
CA VAL A 251 -0.89 15.14 16.23
C VAL A 251 -2.25 15.49 16.85
N PRO A 252 -2.60 14.96 18.05
CA PRO A 252 -3.87 15.25 18.72
C PRO A 252 -3.83 16.61 19.46
N ILE A 253 -3.38 17.65 18.77
CA ILE A 253 -3.30 19.02 19.27
C ILE A 253 -3.54 19.98 18.09
N ALA A 254 -4.43 20.96 18.27
CA ALA A 254 -4.79 21.92 17.23
C ALA A 254 -5.45 23.20 17.80
N GLY A 255 -6.43 23.77 17.10
CA GLY A 255 -7.03 25.07 17.44
C GLY A 255 -7.88 25.10 18.71
N ASP A 256 -8.33 23.96 19.24
CA ASP A 256 -9.11 23.88 20.48
C ASP A 256 -8.23 24.28 21.68
N GLU A 257 -6.93 23.98 21.69
CA GLU A 257 -6.00 24.37 22.76
C GLU A 257 -5.93 25.89 22.97
N VAL A 258 -5.88 26.63 21.85
CA VAL A 258 -5.90 28.10 21.87
C VAL A 258 -7.21 28.60 22.46
N THR A 259 -8.31 27.94 22.11
CA THR A 259 -9.66 28.30 22.56
C THR A 259 -9.84 28.01 24.04
N GLU A 260 -9.39 26.85 24.51
CA GLU A 260 -9.44 26.48 25.92
C GLU A 260 -8.55 27.40 26.77
N THR A 261 -7.39 27.80 26.24
CA THR A 261 -6.51 28.77 26.90
C THR A 261 -7.22 30.12 27.08
N ILE A 262 -7.90 30.63 26.05
CA ILE A 262 -8.70 31.86 26.14
C ILE A 262 -9.84 31.70 27.16
N ALA A 263 -10.59 30.58 27.08
CA ALA A 263 -11.70 30.30 27.98
C ALA A 263 -11.27 30.31 29.46
N GLN A 264 -10.16 29.66 29.78
CA GLN A 264 -9.65 29.57 31.14
C GLN A 264 -9.11 30.90 31.67
N ASN A 265 -8.40 31.67 30.85
CA ASN A 265 -7.76 32.92 31.30
C ASN A 265 -8.76 34.08 31.40
N TYR A 266 -9.77 34.11 30.54
CA TYR A 266 -10.76 35.19 30.49
C TYR A 266 -12.13 34.79 31.08
N LEU A 267 -12.23 33.58 31.64
CA LEU A 267 -13.43 33.03 32.28
C LEU A 267 -14.67 33.16 31.39
N VAL A 268 -14.54 32.81 30.11
CA VAL A 268 -15.64 32.78 29.15
C VAL A 268 -16.03 31.35 28.82
N ASP A 269 -17.25 31.13 28.33
CA ASP A 269 -17.59 29.84 27.74
C ASP A 269 -16.78 29.58 26.46
N PHE A 270 -16.78 28.32 26.03
CA PHE A 270 -15.99 27.89 24.87
C PHE A 270 -16.41 28.63 23.58
N GLU A 271 -17.71 28.88 23.39
CA GLU A 271 -18.22 29.54 22.18
C GLU A 271 -17.74 30.99 22.09
N THR A 272 -17.73 31.68 23.23
CA THR A 272 -17.23 33.05 23.37
C THR A 272 -15.71 33.08 23.20
N ALA A 273 -14.98 32.11 23.76
CA ALA A 273 -13.55 31.97 23.52
C ALA A 273 -13.22 31.76 22.03
N GLU A 274 -14.02 30.96 21.31
CA GLU A 274 -13.84 30.75 19.87
C GLU A 274 -14.04 32.05 19.09
N LYS A 275 -15.08 32.82 19.44
CA LYS A 275 -15.34 34.14 18.83
C LYS A 275 -14.16 35.08 19.06
N ILE A 276 -13.62 35.13 20.29
CA ILE A 276 -12.41 35.91 20.60
C ILE A 276 -11.24 35.46 19.72
N LYS A 277 -10.96 34.15 19.63
CA LYS A 277 -9.89 33.59 18.80
C LYS A 277 -10.01 34.00 17.34
N VAL A 278 -11.22 33.92 16.78
CA VAL A 278 -11.51 34.32 15.40
C VAL A 278 -11.31 35.84 15.20
N SER A 279 -11.74 36.68 16.14
CA SER A 279 -11.50 38.13 16.08
C SER A 279 -10.01 38.49 16.09
N LEU A 280 -9.17 37.74 16.83
CA LEU A 280 -7.71 37.92 16.78
C LEU A 280 -7.14 37.62 15.39
N ALA A 281 -7.60 36.53 14.75
CA ALA A 281 -7.20 36.19 13.38
C ALA A 281 -7.67 37.27 12.37
N GLY A 282 -8.82 37.88 12.62
CA GLY A 282 -9.33 39.05 11.89
C GLY A 282 -8.56 40.35 12.12
N LYS A 283 -7.54 40.34 12.99
CA LYS A 283 -6.71 41.50 13.35
C LYS A 283 -7.51 42.64 13.98
N GLU A 284 -8.59 42.32 14.66
CA GLU A 284 -9.28 43.28 15.52
C GLU A 284 -8.35 43.72 16.66
N LYS A 285 -8.31 45.02 16.97
CA LYS A 285 -7.39 45.56 17.99
C LYS A 285 -7.98 45.57 19.39
N ASP A 286 -9.29 45.72 19.47
CA ASP A 286 -10.06 45.89 20.70
C ASP A 286 -11.11 44.78 20.74
N ILE A 287 -11.03 43.92 21.75
CA ILE A 287 -11.92 42.77 21.90
C ILE A 287 -12.83 43.02 23.10
N VAL A 288 -14.14 42.90 22.87
CA VAL A 288 -15.17 43.11 23.88
C VAL A 288 -16.02 41.85 23.99
N PHE A 289 -16.19 41.36 25.21
CA PHE A 289 -16.99 40.17 25.51
C PHE A 289 -17.58 40.25 26.92
N THR A 290 -18.44 39.28 27.22
CA THR A 290 -19.01 39.08 28.56
C THR A 290 -18.49 37.76 29.11
N ASP A 291 -17.95 37.78 30.34
CA ASP A 291 -17.47 36.57 31.02
C ASP A 291 -18.64 35.78 31.64
N ILE A 292 -18.37 34.59 32.17
CA ILE A 292 -19.40 33.75 32.83
C ILE A 292 -19.93 34.34 34.14
N LEU A 293 -19.36 35.44 34.62
CA LEU A 293 -19.77 36.19 35.81
C LEU A 293 -20.56 37.45 35.44
N ASP A 294 -21.00 37.56 34.18
CA ASP A 294 -21.74 38.69 33.61
C ASP A 294 -20.97 40.03 33.57
N ASN A 295 -19.64 40.01 33.73
CA ASN A 295 -18.83 41.22 33.60
C ASN A 295 -18.55 41.51 32.12
N LYS A 296 -18.74 42.76 31.72
CA LYS A 296 -18.32 43.23 30.41
C LYS A 296 -16.83 43.57 30.44
N VAL A 297 -16.03 42.80 29.70
CA VAL A 297 -14.59 42.97 29.60
C VAL A 297 -14.25 43.62 28.25
N SER A 298 -13.30 44.55 28.28
CA SER A 298 -12.71 45.18 27.09
C SER A 298 -11.19 45.09 27.23
N THR A 299 -10.52 44.39 26.33
CA THR A 299 -9.08 44.14 26.36
C THR A 299 -8.47 44.33 24.97
N LYS A 300 -7.16 44.58 24.93
CA LYS A 300 -6.42 44.68 23.67
C LYS A 300 -6.11 43.28 23.14
N ALA A 301 -6.16 43.14 21.83
CA ALA A 301 -5.78 41.89 21.16
C ALA A 301 -4.38 41.41 21.55
N ASP A 302 -3.42 42.34 21.71
CA ASP A 302 -2.04 42.01 22.12
C ASP A 302 -1.97 41.36 23.52
N GLU A 303 -2.88 41.72 24.44
CA GLU A 303 -2.93 41.10 25.78
C GLU A 303 -3.37 39.64 25.66
N ILE A 304 -4.40 39.35 24.86
CA ILE A 304 -4.87 37.99 24.62
C ILE A 304 -3.81 37.19 23.84
N ILE A 305 -3.16 37.80 22.84
CA ILE A 305 -2.08 37.18 22.07
C ILE A 305 -0.93 36.76 23.00
N ASN A 306 -0.53 37.60 23.95
CA ASN A 306 0.51 37.24 24.92
C ASN A 306 0.13 36.04 25.79
N VAL A 307 -1.16 35.89 26.12
CA VAL A 307 -1.67 34.74 26.87
C VAL A 307 -1.64 33.46 26.03
N ILE A 308 -1.96 33.53 24.73
CA ILE A 308 -1.99 32.34 23.86
C ILE A 308 -0.64 32.00 23.22
N ASN A 309 0.34 32.92 23.21
CA ASN A 309 1.64 32.66 22.57
C ASN A 309 2.33 31.37 23.07
N PRO A 310 2.39 31.07 24.38
CA PRO A 310 3.00 29.83 24.85
C PRO A 310 2.31 28.56 24.29
N ILE A 311 0.98 28.57 24.15
CA ILE A 311 0.25 27.41 23.62
C ILE A 311 0.41 27.32 22.09
N VAL A 312 0.47 28.46 21.39
CA VAL A 312 0.76 28.52 19.96
C VAL A 312 2.19 28.01 19.66
N ASP A 313 3.17 28.38 20.48
CA ASP A 313 4.54 27.88 20.37
C ASP A 313 4.61 26.37 20.60
N ASN A 314 3.92 25.87 21.63
CA ASN A 314 3.86 24.43 21.90
C ASN A 314 3.20 23.65 20.75
N LEU A 315 2.11 24.16 20.20
CA LEU A 315 1.44 23.61 19.01
C LEU A 315 2.41 23.56 17.82
N ALA A 316 3.12 24.66 17.54
CA ALA A 316 4.08 24.76 16.46
C ALA A 316 5.27 23.79 16.62
N ILE A 317 5.82 23.68 17.83
CA ILE A 317 6.91 22.74 18.15
C ILE A 317 6.44 21.30 17.93
N THR A 318 5.28 20.93 18.47
CA THR A 318 4.78 19.55 18.39
C THR A 318 4.53 19.13 16.93
N ILE A 319 3.91 20.00 16.13
CA ILE A 319 3.73 19.76 14.69
C ILE A 319 5.09 19.63 13.99
N THR A 320 6.04 20.51 14.31
CA THR A 320 7.37 20.54 13.69
C THR A 320 8.18 19.29 14.00
N GLU A 321 8.23 18.87 15.27
CA GLU A 321 8.90 17.65 15.69
C GLU A 321 8.35 16.44 14.95
N LYS A 322 7.02 16.38 14.78
CA LYS A 322 6.38 15.29 14.05
C LYS A 322 6.73 15.32 12.56
N ILE A 323 6.78 16.49 11.93
CA ILE A 323 7.24 16.63 10.53
C ILE A 323 8.68 16.13 10.39
N LEU A 324 9.58 16.52 11.30
CA LEU A 324 10.99 16.13 11.25
C LEU A 324 11.17 14.63 11.48
N GLU A 325 10.46 14.05 12.46
CA GLU A 325 10.43 12.61 12.72
C GLU A 325 10.10 11.83 11.43
N LEU A 326 9.00 12.21 10.78
CA LEU A 326 8.49 11.54 9.58
C LEU A 326 9.37 11.78 8.34
N ASN A 327 10.11 12.88 8.29
CA ASN A 327 10.98 13.23 7.16
C ASN A 327 12.44 12.77 7.38
N GLY A 328 12.68 11.87 8.33
CA GLY A 328 14.01 11.33 8.64
C GLY A 328 14.98 12.41 9.15
N GLY A 329 14.48 13.31 9.98
CA GLY A 329 15.21 14.45 10.56
C GLY A 329 15.48 15.60 9.58
N LYS A 330 14.92 15.57 8.36
CA LYS A 330 15.16 16.59 7.33
C LYS A 330 14.06 17.63 7.31
N THR A 331 14.45 18.90 7.25
CA THR A 331 13.54 20.01 7.02
C THR A 331 12.91 19.91 5.61
N PRO A 332 11.58 20.06 5.46
CA PRO A 332 10.94 20.14 4.15
C PRO A 332 11.36 21.42 3.40
N ASN A 333 11.20 21.43 2.08
CA ASN A 333 11.40 22.63 1.27
C ASN A 333 10.38 23.72 1.58
N ALA A 334 9.13 23.35 1.88
CA ALA A 334 8.07 24.26 2.31
C ALA A 334 7.00 23.51 3.13
N VAL A 335 6.25 24.26 3.93
CA VAL A 335 5.12 23.77 4.72
C VAL A 335 3.85 24.50 4.28
N PHE A 336 2.83 23.77 3.87
CA PHE A 336 1.51 24.30 3.57
C PHE A 336 0.58 24.00 4.73
N LEU A 337 -0.04 25.04 5.27
CA LEU A 337 -0.99 24.94 6.37
C LEU A 337 -2.41 25.08 5.79
N VAL A 338 -3.31 24.18 6.17
CA VAL A 338 -4.74 24.21 5.80
C VAL A 338 -5.56 23.95 7.05
N GLY A 339 -6.90 23.95 6.94
CA GLY A 339 -7.78 23.80 8.09
C GLY A 339 -8.01 25.10 8.87
N GLY A 340 -9.14 25.19 9.55
CA GLY A 340 -9.57 26.43 10.22
C GLY A 340 -8.61 26.90 11.31
N GLY A 341 -8.00 25.97 12.05
CA GLY A 341 -7.05 26.24 13.13
C GLY A 341 -5.72 26.84 12.66
N SER A 342 -5.35 26.66 11.38
CA SER A 342 -4.16 27.27 10.78
C SER A 342 -4.16 28.80 10.81
N GLN A 343 -5.34 29.42 10.97
CA GLN A 343 -5.54 30.86 11.04
C GLN A 343 -5.28 31.45 12.43
N SER A 344 -4.96 30.62 13.43
CA SER A 344 -4.63 31.08 14.78
C SER A 344 -3.49 32.09 14.73
N SER A 345 -3.68 33.23 15.41
CA SER A 345 -2.72 34.34 15.39
C SER A 345 -1.33 33.87 15.82
N GLY A 346 -0.30 34.22 15.04
CA GLY A 346 1.11 33.85 15.31
C GLY A 346 1.51 32.42 14.91
N LEU A 347 0.58 31.50 14.65
CA LEU A 347 0.91 30.08 14.45
C LEU A 347 1.78 29.82 13.22
N CYS A 348 1.48 30.45 12.08
CA CYS A 348 2.30 30.31 10.87
C CYS A 348 3.75 30.75 11.09
N GLU A 349 3.95 31.79 11.91
CA GLU A 349 5.28 32.33 12.23
C GLU A 349 6.00 31.45 13.25
N ALA A 350 5.29 30.95 14.26
CA ALA A 350 5.80 30.00 15.23
C ALA A 350 6.29 28.71 14.54
N ILE A 351 5.52 28.16 13.58
CA ILE A 351 5.94 26.99 12.78
C ILE A 351 7.20 27.32 11.97
N SER A 352 7.23 28.47 11.28
CA SER A 352 8.41 28.93 10.53
C SER A 352 9.68 28.98 11.39
N ASN A 353 9.56 29.52 12.61
CA ASN A 353 10.66 29.62 13.56
C ASN A 353 11.10 28.24 14.08
N ALA A 354 10.14 27.41 14.51
CA ALA A 354 10.40 26.08 15.06
C ALA A 354 11.09 25.17 14.03
N ILE A 355 10.65 25.20 12.78
CA ILE A 355 11.18 24.32 11.71
C ILE A 355 12.45 24.88 11.04
N GLY A 356 12.80 26.14 11.32
CA GLY A 356 13.95 26.82 10.75
C GLY A 356 13.80 27.16 9.27
N LEU A 357 12.56 27.42 8.80
CA LEU A 357 12.29 27.85 7.43
C LEU A 357 12.06 29.36 7.34
N PRO A 358 12.43 29.99 6.22
CA PRO A 358 11.98 31.34 5.89
C PRO A 358 10.44 31.47 5.91
N LYS A 359 9.93 32.62 6.35
CA LYS A 359 8.48 32.88 6.47
C LYS A 359 7.71 32.70 5.15
N ASP A 360 8.35 32.98 4.01
CA ASP A 360 7.75 32.80 2.68
C ASP A 360 7.62 31.33 2.24
N ARG A 361 8.21 30.39 3.00
CA ARG A 361 8.13 28.94 2.77
C ARG A 361 7.18 28.22 3.71
N VAL A 362 6.54 28.93 4.65
CA VAL A 362 5.43 28.42 5.47
C VAL A 362 4.21 29.25 5.13
N ALA A 363 3.19 28.64 4.53
CA ALA A 363 2.06 29.41 3.99
C ALA A 363 0.73 28.73 4.29
N ILE A 364 -0.22 29.51 4.80
CA ILE A 364 -1.63 29.13 4.84
C ILE A 364 -2.17 29.09 3.41
N ARG A 365 -2.80 27.98 3.05
CA ARG A 365 -3.44 27.77 1.76
C ARG A 365 -4.94 27.74 1.94
N ASN A 366 -5.63 28.42 1.04
CA ASN A 366 -7.09 28.46 0.97
C ASN A 366 -7.55 28.02 -0.41
N ARG A 367 -8.85 28.11 -0.68
CA ARG A 367 -9.48 27.72 -1.96
C ARG A 367 -8.75 28.23 -3.21
N SER A 368 -8.01 29.34 -3.16
CA SER A 368 -7.26 29.87 -4.32
C SER A 368 -6.26 28.88 -4.94
N ILE A 369 -5.82 27.85 -4.21
CA ILE A 369 -4.96 26.79 -4.77
C ILE A 369 -5.73 25.85 -5.71
N ALA A 370 -7.04 25.74 -5.53
CA ALA A 370 -7.94 24.86 -6.28
C ALA A 370 -8.38 25.49 -7.61
N LYS A 371 -7.42 25.76 -8.50
CA LYS A 371 -7.64 26.51 -9.76
C LYS A 371 -8.66 25.88 -10.72
N ASN A 372 -8.91 24.59 -10.59
CA ASN A 372 -9.85 23.83 -11.41
C ASN A 372 -11.24 23.69 -10.75
N ILE A 373 -11.49 24.36 -9.62
CA ILE A 373 -12.77 24.35 -8.91
C ILE A 373 -13.47 25.70 -9.07
N ASP A 374 -14.60 25.69 -9.74
CA ASP A 374 -15.51 26.81 -9.89
C ASP A 374 -16.56 26.78 -8.77
N THR A 375 -16.58 27.82 -7.93
CA THR A 375 -17.64 28.07 -6.93
C THR A 375 -17.80 29.57 -6.70
N ASP A 376 -19.04 29.99 -6.48
CA ASP A 376 -19.41 31.33 -6.01
C ASP A 376 -19.82 31.31 -4.53
N ASP A 377 -19.69 30.16 -3.86
CA ASP A 377 -20.11 29.96 -2.46
C ASP A 377 -18.99 30.40 -1.49
N SER A 378 -19.19 31.54 -0.82
CA SER A 378 -18.20 32.16 0.06
C SER A 378 -17.90 31.34 1.33
N ILE A 379 -18.75 30.35 1.66
CA ILE A 379 -18.48 29.39 2.75
C ILE A 379 -17.15 28.66 2.52
N LEU A 380 -16.75 28.53 1.25
CA LEU A 380 -15.54 27.80 0.86
C LEU A 380 -14.32 28.69 0.63
N ASP A 381 -14.31 29.95 1.06
CA ASP A 381 -13.17 30.85 0.81
C ASP A 381 -11.97 30.56 1.74
N GLY A 382 -12.23 30.00 2.93
CA GLY A 382 -11.23 29.76 3.97
C GLY A 382 -10.34 28.52 3.75
N PRO A 383 -9.31 28.32 4.60
CA PRO A 383 -8.45 27.14 4.58
C PRO A 383 -9.14 25.85 5.03
N ASP A 384 -10.23 25.95 5.78
CA ASP A 384 -11.14 24.86 6.18
C ASP A 384 -11.93 24.27 5.01
N SER A 385 -11.95 24.93 3.85
CA SER A 385 -12.56 24.40 2.62
C SER A 385 -11.72 23.34 1.91
N ILE A 386 -10.42 23.23 2.22
CA ILE A 386 -9.49 22.40 1.44
C ILE A 386 -9.85 20.91 1.54
N THR A 387 -10.16 20.44 2.72
CA THR A 387 -10.49 19.02 2.98
C THR A 387 -11.80 18.61 2.31
N PRO A 388 -12.95 19.29 2.51
CA PRO A 388 -14.19 18.93 1.82
C PRO A 388 -14.09 19.03 0.28
N LEU A 389 -13.38 20.04 -0.24
CA LEU A 389 -13.10 20.13 -1.68
C LEU A 389 -12.17 18.99 -2.15
N GLY A 390 -11.20 18.61 -1.33
CA GLY A 390 -10.31 17.48 -1.56
C GLY A 390 -11.05 16.15 -1.64
N ILE A 391 -12.08 15.95 -0.80
CA ILE A 391 -12.96 14.77 -0.84
C ILE A 391 -13.72 14.76 -2.18
N LEU A 392 -14.29 15.89 -2.59
CA LEU A 392 -15.01 16.02 -3.87
C LEU A 392 -14.10 15.68 -5.06
N VAL A 393 -12.89 16.26 -5.11
CA VAL A 393 -11.92 15.99 -6.18
C VAL A 393 -11.48 14.52 -6.17
N THR A 394 -11.15 13.99 -5.00
CA THR A 394 -10.68 12.61 -4.87
C THR A 394 -11.76 11.61 -5.30
N THR A 395 -13.01 11.83 -4.88
CA THR A 395 -14.17 11.00 -5.26
C THR A 395 -14.33 10.92 -6.77
N ALA A 396 -14.18 12.04 -7.46
CA ALA A 396 -14.32 12.09 -8.91
C ALA A 396 -13.17 11.36 -9.61
N MET A 397 -11.95 11.47 -9.09
CA MET A 397 -10.78 10.73 -9.60
C MET A 397 -10.93 9.21 -9.40
N THR A 398 -11.60 8.77 -8.34
CA THR A 398 -11.80 7.35 -7.99
C THR A 398 -13.12 6.76 -8.50
N LYS A 399 -13.98 7.57 -9.13
CA LYS A 399 -15.34 7.21 -9.57
C LYS A 399 -16.29 6.78 -8.44
N GLY A 400 -16.00 7.13 -7.20
CA GLY A 400 -16.96 7.01 -6.10
C GLY A 400 -17.54 5.61 -5.89
N GLN A 401 -16.73 4.61 -5.60
CA GLN A 401 -17.22 3.40 -4.92
C GLN A 401 -16.60 3.33 -3.52
N ASP A 402 -17.31 2.83 -2.53
CA ASP A 402 -16.86 2.92 -1.14
C ASP A 402 -16.32 1.61 -0.61
N PHE A 403 -17.02 0.56 -0.96
CA PHE A 403 -16.52 -0.78 -0.92
C PHE A 403 -17.30 -1.61 -1.92
N TYR A 404 -16.70 -2.71 -2.36
CA TYR A 404 -17.43 -3.70 -3.12
C TYR A 404 -16.96 -5.09 -2.79
N TYR A 405 -17.84 -6.05 -3.05
CA TYR A 405 -17.52 -7.45 -2.91
C TYR A 405 -16.96 -7.96 -4.22
N VAL A 406 -15.84 -8.66 -4.12
CA VAL A 406 -15.36 -9.57 -5.17
C VAL A 406 -15.34 -10.98 -4.64
N THR A 407 -15.38 -11.97 -5.52
CA THR A 407 -15.29 -13.37 -5.15
C THR A 407 -13.95 -13.92 -5.61
N VAL A 408 -13.07 -14.28 -4.68
CA VAL A 408 -11.75 -14.89 -4.98
C VAL A 408 -11.81 -16.38 -4.62
N ASN A 409 -11.69 -17.27 -5.61
CA ASN A 409 -11.79 -18.73 -5.41
C ASN A 409 -12.98 -19.12 -4.49
N ASP A 410 -14.16 -18.60 -4.84
CA ASP A 410 -15.43 -18.78 -4.12
C ASP A 410 -15.54 -18.15 -2.71
N LYS A 411 -14.49 -17.46 -2.24
CA LYS A 411 -14.52 -16.65 -1.01
C LYS A 411 -14.93 -15.20 -1.34
N LYS A 412 -15.99 -14.71 -0.70
CA LYS A 412 -16.37 -13.29 -0.80
C LYS A 412 -15.38 -12.42 -0.01
N ILE A 413 -14.79 -11.46 -0.68
CA ILE A 413 -13.85 -10.48 -0.12
C ILE A 413 -14.50 -9.11 -0.20
N ARG A 414 -14.59 -8.41 0.92
CA ARG A 414 -14.99 -7.00 0.98
C ARG A 414 -13.76 -6.15 0.72
N LEU A 415 -13.82 -5.25 -0.25
CA LEU A 415 -12.75 -4.32 -0.58
C LEU A 415 -13.22 -2.90 -0.30
N TYR A 416 -12.56 -2.16 0.59
CA TYR A 416 -12.85 -0.73 0.77
C TYR A 416 -12.13 0.06 -0.31
N ASN A 417 -12.89 0.76 -1.14
CA ASN A 417 -12.43 1.43 -2.35
C ASN A 417 -11.93 2.85 -2.04
N ALA A 418 -10.96 2.96 -1.11
CA ALA A 418 -10.27 4.23 -0.82
C ALA A 418 -9.36 4.70 -1.99
N ARG A 419 -9.06 3.79 -2.93
CA ARG A 419 -8.50 4.04 -4.26
C ARG A 419 -9.07 2.99 -5.22
N LYS A 420 -8.86 3.12 -6.53
CA LYS A 420 -9.15 2.02 -7.47
C LYS A 420 -8.35 0.78 -7.07
N MET A 421 -9.05 -0.28 -6.67
CA MET A 421 -8.42 -1.54 -6.25
C MET A 421 -7.93 -2.33 -7.46
N LEU A 422 -6.88 -3.10 -7.21
CA LEU A 422 -6.28 -4.03 -8.15
C LEU A 422 -6.62 -5.48 -7.76
N VAL A 423 -6.47 -6.41 -8.70
CA VAL A 423 -6.52 -7.86 -8.42
C VAL A 423 -5.59 -8.24 -7.26
N SER A 424 -4.40 -7.67 -7.16
CA SER A 424 -3.47 -7.89 -6.04
C SER A 424 -4.06 -7.53 -4.68
N ASP A 425 -4.83 -6.44 -4.59
CA ASP A 425 -5.44 -6.00 -3.33
C ASP A 425 -6.46 -7.04 -2.83
N ALA A 426 -7.26 -7.60 -3.75
CA ALA A 426 -8.20 -8.67 -3.43
C ALA A 426 -7.51 -9.97 -2.98
N LEU A 427 -6.34 -10.29 -3.57
CA LEU A 427 -5.57 -11.47 -3.21
C LEU A 427 -4.91 -11.35 -1.84
N ILE A 428 -4.42 -10.16 -1.48
CA ILE A 428 -3.93 -9.86 -0.13
C ILE A 428 -5.00 -10.19 0.90
N LEU A 429 -6.19 -9.64 0.70
CA LEU A 429 -7.32 -9.80 1.62
C LEU A 429 -7.91 -11.21 1.61
N ALA A 430 -7.77 -11.93 0.49
CA ALA A 430 -8.10 -13.35 0.42
C ALA A 430 -7.11 -14.23 1.18
N GLY A 431 -5.91 -13.74 1.48
CA GLY A 431 -4.84 -14.44 2.20
C GLY A 431 -3.86 -15.20 1.30
N PHE A 432 -3.75 -14.82 0.02
CA PHE A 432 -2.78 -15.43 -0.89
C PHE A 432 -1.35 -15.03 -0.53
N ASN A 433 -0.40 -15.95 -0.72
CA ASN A 433 1.02 -15.67 -0.53
C ASN A 433 1.67 -15.27 -1.88
N PRO A 434 2.52 -14.23 -1.94
CA PRO A 434 3.30 -13.85 -3.12
C PRO A 434 4.07 -15.01 -3.78
N ASP A 435 4.55 -15.99 -3.01
CA ASP A 435 5.24 -17.19 -3.53
C ASP A 435 4.34 -18.06 -4.41
N GLN A 436 3.02 -17.94 -4.26
CA GLN A 436 2.03 -18.64 -5.08
C GLN A 436 1.78 -17.93 -6.42
N LEU A 437 2.35 -16.74 -6.63
CA LEU A 437 2.11 -15.93 -7.84
C LEU A 437 3.32 -15.93 -8.78
N ILE A 438 4.53 -16.16 -8.26
CA ILE A 438 5.77 -16.16 -9.02
C ILE A 438 6.28 -17.59 -9.18
N CYS A 439 6.51 -18.03 -10.43
CA CYS A 439 7.23 -19.26 -10.72
C CYS A 439 8.72 -19.01 -10.96
N ARG A 440 9.56 -19.98 -10.60
CA ARG A 440 10.98 -20.05 -10.99
C ARG A 440 11.20 -21.16 -11.99
N SER A 441 12.14 -20.97 -12.92
CA SER A 441 12.61 -22.08 -13.77
C SER A 441 13.40 -23.08 -12.93
N GLY A 442 13.35 -24.35 -13.34
CA GLY A 442 14.20 -25.38 -12.74
C GLY A 442 15.67 -25.12 -13.04
N LYS A 443 16.53 -25.32 -12.04
CA LYS A 443 17.99 -25.20 -12.22
C LYS A 443 18.47 -26.26 -13.22
N SER A 444 19.36 -25.86 -14.13
CA SER A 444 20.02 -26.82 -15.03
C SER A 444 21.09 -27.60 -14.29
N LEU A 445 21.12 -28.91 -14.51
CA LEU A 445 22.17 -29.79 -14.01
C LEU A 445 23.33 -29.78 -14.99
N LYS A 446 24.50 -29.30 -14.55
CA LYS A 446 25.74 -29.30 -15.34
C LYS A 446 26.71 -30.29 -14.70
N PHE A 447 27.32 -31.14 -15.50
CA PHE A 447 28.25 -32.18 -15.07
C PHE A 447 29.13 -32.58 -16.25
N LYS A 448 30.19 -33.35 -16.00
CA LYS A 448 31.03 -33.93 -17.05
C LYS A 448 30.65 -35.37 -17.26
N PHE A 449 30.41 -35.76 -18.51
CA PHE A 449 30.19 -37.14 -18.91
C PHE A 449 31.29 -37.58 -19.88
N ASN A 450 32.08 -38.59 -19.53
CA ASN A 450 33.23 -39.05 -20.34
C ASN A 450 34.11 -37.88 -20.82
N ASN A 451 34.50 -37.02 -19.86
CA ASN A 451 35.29 -35.80 -20.07
C ASN A 451 34.66 -34.70 -20.96
N LYS A 452 33.40 -34.82 -21.37
CA LYS A 452 32.66 -33.78 -22.09
C LYS A 452 31.65 -33.11 -21.19
N ASP A 453 31.54 -31.78 -21.26
CA ASP A 453 30.52 -31.05 -20.53
C ASP A 453 29.12 -31.43 -21.04
N ARG A 454 28.26 -31.82 -20.11
CA ARG A 454 26.83 -32.10 -20.35
C ARG A 454 25.97 -31.18 -19.51
N THR A 455 24.80 -30.87 -20.03
CA THR A 455 23.81 -30.05 -19.32
C THR A 455 22.43 -30.61 -19.56
N ILE A 456 21.74 -30.98 -18.48
CA ILE A 456 20.32 -31.29 -18.49
C ILE A 456 19.57 -30.03 -18.07
N ARG A 457 18.78 -29.47 -18.99
CA ARG A 457 18.00 -28.27 -18.73
C ARG A 457 16.87 -28.59 -17.75
N GLY A 458 16.65 -27.70 -16.79
CA GLY A 458 15.43 -27.73 -16.00
C GLY A 458 14.21 -27.37 -16.85
N SER A 459 13.03 -27.76 -16.36
CA SER A 459 11.77 -27.35 -16.99
C SER A 459 11.42 -25.90 -16.64
N MET A 460 10.65 -25.26 -17.51
CA MET A 460 10.12 -23.92 -17.26
C MET A 460 9.06 -23.99 -16.16
N GLY A 461 9.05 -23.00 -15.27
CA GLY A 461 7.93 -22.81 -14.36
C GLY A 461 6.69 -22.32 -15.10
N LYS A 462 5.51 -22.64 -14.56
CA LYS A 462 4.23 -22.13 -15.04
C LYS A 462 3.81 -20.96 -14.14
N PRO A 463 3.63 -19.74 -14.67
CA PRO A 463 3.18 -18.61 -13.86
C PRO A 463 1.76 -18.86 -13.34
N ALA A 464 1.36 -18.13 -12.29
CA ALA A 464 0.00 -18.21 -11.81
C ALA A 464 -0.98 -17.75 -12.90
N GLU A 465 -2.08 -18.50 -13.05
CA GLU A 465 -3.15 -18.11 -13.95
C GLU A 465 -4.22 -17.36 -13.16
N LEU A 466 -4.54 -16.16 -13.64
CA LEU A 466 -5.50 -15.25 -13.03
C LEU A 466 -6.63 -15.04 -14.03
N TYR A 467 -7.85 -15.38 -13.65
CA TYR A 467 -9.04 -15.13 -14.45
C TYR A 467 -9.94 -14.14 -13.71
N LEU A 468 -10.26 -13.03 -14.35
CA LEU A 468 -11.24 -12.05 -13.90
C LEU A 468 -12.48 -12.18 -14.77
N ASN A 469 -13.61 -12.59 -14.18
CA ASN A 469 -14.87 -12.88 -14.89
C ASN A 469 -14.64 -13.80 -16.10
N ASP A 470 -13.97 -14.93 -15.86
CA ASP A 470 -13.62 -15.97 -16.84
C ASP A 470 -12.66 -15.52 -17.98
N LYS A 471 -12.10 -14.31 -17.89
CA LYS A 471 -11.09 -13.80 -18.84
C LYS A 471 -9.71 -13.76 -18.19
N ILE A 472 -8.68 -14.14 -18.95
CA ILE A 472 -7.29 -14.03 -18.51
C ILE A 472 -6.98 -12.58 -18.10
N SER A 473 -6.38 -12.41 -16.94
CA SER A 473 -6.10 -11.14 -16.30
C SER A 473 -4.73 -11.15 -15.59
N GLY A 474 -4.36 -10.05 -14.94
CA GLY A 474 -3.11 -9.88 -14.21
C GLY A 474 -3.33 -9.19 -12.86
N LEU A 475 -2.29 -9.20 -12.01
CA LEU A 475 -2.35 -8.63 -10.65
C LEU A 475 -2.64 -7.12 -10.64
N ASN A 476 -2.27 -6.41 -11.70
CA ASN A 476 -2.46 -4.97 -11.88
C ASN A 476 -3.76 -4.61 -12.62
N ALA A 477 -4.62 -5.58 -12.93
CA ALA A 477 -5.92 -5.27 -13.50
C ALA A 477 -6.81 -4.62 -12.43
N PHE A 478 -7.56 -3.61 -12.84
CA PHE A 478 -8.60 -3.05 -11.98
C PHE A 478 -9.72 -4.06 -11.80
N ILE A 479 -10.30 -4.05 -10.61
CA ILE A 479 -11.46 -4.84 -10.26
C ILE A 479 -12.64 -3.91 -10.00
N GLU A 480 -13.83 -4.42 -10.26
CA GLU A 480 -15.11 -3.74 -10.04
C GLU A 480 -16.02 -4.56 -9.13
N ALA A 481 -17.10 -3.94 -8.71
CA ALA A 481 -18.07 -4.57 -7.84
C ALA A 481 -18.70 -5.82 -8.47
N GLY A 482 -18.69 -6.93 -7.72
CA GLY A 482 -19.26 -8.20 -8.15
C GLY A 482 -18.30 -9.09 -8.94
N ASP A 483 -17.08 -8.63 -9.23
CA ASP A 483 -16.11 -9.39 -10.01
C ASP A 483 -15.78 -10.75 -9.37
N LYS A 484 -15.65 -11.77 -10.21
CA LYS A 484 -15.20 -13.11 -9.84
C LYS A 484 -13.77 -13.32 -10.29
N LEU A 485 -12.89 -13.54 -9.33
CA LEU A 485 -11.50 -13.88 -9.53
C LEU A 485 -11.27 -15.37 -9.29
N ILE A 486 -10.71 -16.06 -10.27
CA ILE A 486 -10.21 -17.44 -10.14
C ILE A 486 -8.69 -17.38 -10.26
N VAL A 487 -8.00 -17.93 -9.26
CA VAL A 487 -6.54 -17.97 -9.21
C VAL A 487 -6.08 -19.40 -9.10
N THR A 488 -5.29 -19.82 -10.09
CA THR A 488 -4.50 -21.05 -10.04
C THR A 488 -3.07 -20.67 -9.70
N PRO A 489 -2.52 -21.14 -8.56
CA PRO A 489 -1.16 -20.85 -8.14
C PRO A 489 -0.11 -21.19 -9.19
N ALA A 490 1.01 -20.48 -9.15
CA ALA A 490 2.19 -20.73 -9.95
C ALA A 490 2.82 -22.09 -9.61
N GLU A 491 3.34 -22.77 -10.62
CA GLU A 491 4.09 -24.03 -10.48
C GLU A 491 5.55 -23.80 -10.80
N ASN A 492 6.45 -24.18 -9.88
CA ASN A 492 7.89 -24.08 -10.13
C ASN A 492 8.35 -25.14 -11.14
N GLY A 493 9.28 -24.75 -12.00
CA GLY A 493 9.97 -25.65 -12.89
C GLY A 493 10.77 -26.68 -12.10
N ARG A 494 10.71 -27.94 -12.54
CA ARG A 494 11.53 -29.02 -11.99
C ARG A 494 12.98 -28.86 -12.44
N ASN A 495 13.93 -28.99 -11.51
CA ASN A 495 15.36 -29.00 -11.82
C ASN A 495 15.68 -30.10 -12.84
N GLY A 496 16.69 -29.85 -13.67
CA GLY A 496 17.24 -30.88 -14.54
C GLY A 496 17.75 -32.03 -13.68
N MET A 497 17.36 -33.25 -14.02
CA MET A 497 17.76 -34.46 -13.30
C MET A 497 17.99 -35.56 -14.32
N ILE A 498 19.01 -36.38 -14.07
CA ILE A 498 19.29 -37.59 -14.82
C ILE A 498 19.87 -38.62 -13.86
N LEU A 499 19.51 -39.89 -14.05
CA LEU A 499 20.10 -41.00 -13.31
C LEU A 499 21.29 -41.55 -14.07
N ALA A 500 22.23 -42.16 -13.35
CA ALA A 500 23.39 -42.83 -13.94
C ALA A 500 23.00 -43.86 -15.02
N LYS A 501 21.89 -44.60 -14.82
CA LYS A 501 21.38 -45.57 -15.79
C LYS A 501 20.98 -44.95 -17.13
N ASP A 502 20.40 -43.76 -17.12
CA ASP A 502 19.95 -43.08 -18.34
C ASP A 502 21.15 -42.66 -19.20
N LEU A 503 22.31 -42.43 -18.58
CA LEU A 503 23.58 -42.21 -19.27
C LEU A 503 24.21 -43.52 -19.78
N ALA A 504 23.88 -44.64 -19.13
CA ALA A 504 24.38 -45.96 -19.46
C ALA A 504 23.57 -46.66 -20.56
N GLU A 505 22.38 -46.17 -20.91
CA GLU A 505 21.48 -46.78 -21.91
C GLU A 505 22.12 -46.99 -23.29
N GLU A 506 23.06 -46.12 -23.70
CA GLU A 506 23.78 -46.26 -24.98
C GLU A 506 24.89 -47.33 -24.94
N ASN A 507 25.17 -47.94 -23.78
CA ASN A 507 26.23 -48.94 -23.63
C ASN A 507 25.63 -50.35 -23.63
N GLU A 508 25.95 -51.12 -24.66
CA GLU A 508 25.60 -52.54 -24.72
C GLU A 508 26.35 -53.30 -23.61
N PRO A 509 25.65 -54.13 -22.82
CA PRO A 509 26.32 -54.94 -21.82
C PRO A 509 27.21 -55.99 -22.50
N ILE A 510 28.30 -56.38 -21.84
CA ILE A 510 29.16 -57.45 -22.33
C ILE A 510 28.49 -58.79 -22.02
N TYR A 511 28.34 -59.61 -23.05
CA TYR A 511 27.91 -60.99 -22.93
C TYR A 511 29.13 -61.90 -22.98
N PHE A 512 29.21 -62.85 -22.08
CA PHE A 512 30.23 -63.89 -22.16
C PHE A 512 29.65 -65.24 -21.77
N LYS A 513 30.30 -66.32 -22.23
CA LYS A 513 29.83 -67.68 -22.03
C LYS A 513 30.85 -68.47 -21.21
N PHE A 514 30.42 -68.98 -20.06
CA PHE A 514 31.23 -69.82 -19.17
C PHE A 514 30.45 -71.10 -18.84
N ASN A 515 31.07 -72.28 -18.99
CA ASN A 515 30.42 -73.59 -18.74
C ASN A 515 29.05 -73.78 -19.42
N ASN A 516 28.91 -73.33 -20.66
CA ASN A 516 27.64 -73.33 -21.41
C ASN A 516 26.51 -72.45 -20.86
N GLN A 517 26.78 -71.59 -19.87
CA GLN A 517 25.86 -70.56 -19.39
C GLN A 517 26.30 -69.18 -19.91
N THR A 518 25.34 -68.39 -20.38
CA THR A 518 25.56 -66.99 -20.77
C THR A 518 25.35 -66.11 -19.56
N ASP A 519 26.35 -65.30 -19.22
CA ASP A 519 26.26 -64.27 -18.19
C ASP A 519 26.44 -62.88 -18.78
N THR A 520 26.03 -61.86 -18.03
CA THR A 520 25.99 -60.46 -18.48
C THR A 520 26.70 -59.55 -17.50
N ILE A 521 27.67 -58.76 -18.00
CA ILE A 521 28.35 -57.73 -17.21
C ILE A 521 27.78 -56.37 -17.60
N LYS A 522 27.21 -55.67 -16.61
CA LYS A 522 26.70 -54.31 -16.78
C LYS A 522 27.85 -53.31 -16.78
N PRO A 523 27.74 -52.17 -17.49
CA PRO A 523 28.74 -51.11 -17.40
C PRO A 523 28.92 -50.62 -15.96
N LYS A 524 30.16 -50.31 -15.58
CA LYS A 524 30.50 -49.65 -14.33
C LYS A 524 30.26 -48.16 -14.47
N VAL A 525 29.55 -47.57 -13.51
CA VAL A 525 29.42 -46.12 -13.42
C VAL A 525 30.35 -45.62 -12.34
N LEU A 526 31.32 -44.79 -12.72
CA LEU A 526 32.13 -44.02 -11.79
C LEU A 526 31.56 -42.62 -11.69
N ILE A 527 31.23 -42.17 -10.48
CA ILE A 527 30.91 -40.77 -10.20
C ILE A 527 32.02 -40.25 -9.29
N ASN A 528 32.75 -39.24 -9.76
CA ASN A 528 33.92 -38.67 -9.08
C ASN A 528 34.93 -39.76 -8.67
N ASP A 529 35.29 -40.62 -9.63
CA ASP A 529 36.23 -41.75 -9.48
C ASP A 529 35.75 -42.86 -8.52
N LYS A 530 34.50 -42.82 -8.05
CA LYS A 530 33.91 -43.84 -7.17
C LYS A 530 32.82 -44.63 -7.86
N GLU A 531 32.94 -45.95 -7.82
CA GLU A 531 31.91 -46.86 -8.33
C GLU A 531 30.57 -46.62 -7.62
N SER A 532 29.54 -46.37 -8.42
CA SER A 532 28.21 -45.92 -7.99
C SER A 532 27.13 -46.77 -8.64
N SER A 533 25.96 -46.83 -8.00
CA SER A 533 24.81 -47.57 -8.54
C SER A 533 24.23 -46.88 -9.77
N LEU A 534 23.65 -47.66 -10.67
CA LEU A 534 22.91 -47.17 -11.84
C LEU A 534 21.69 -46.31 -11.47
N ASP A 535 21.13 -46.49 -10.27
CA ASP A 535 20.03 -45.66 -9.77
C ASP A 535 20.51 -44.38 -9.05
N THR A 536 21.81 -44.10 -9.02
CA THR A 536 22.35 -42.89 -8.38
C THR A 536 22.03 -41.64 -9.23
N PRO A 537 21.40 -40.60 -8.65
CA PRO A 537 21.15 -39.35 -9.34
C PRO A 537 22.42 -38.51 -9.47
N VAL A 538 22.70 -38.05 -10.68
CA VAL A 538 23.87 -37.21 -10.98
C VAL A 538 23.70 -35.83 -10.36
N GLN A 539 24.73 -35.34 -9.67
CA GLN A 539 24.76 -34.03 -9.02
C GLN A 539 25.51 -32.99 -9.84
N HIS A 540 25.28 -31.72 -9.51
CA HIS A 540 25.93 -30.62 -10.19
C HIS A 540 27.44 -30.64 -9.95
N GLY A 541 28.21 -30.57 -11.03
CA GLY A 541 29.67 -30.61 -11.01
C GLY A 541 30.27 -32.02 -11.01
N ASP A 542 29.44 -33.07 -10.96
CA ASP A 542 29.94 -34.44 -10.99
C ASP A 542 30.75 -34.73 -12.26
N ARG A 543 31.76 -35.60 -12.12
CA ARG A 543 32.38 -36.30 -13.23
C ARG A 543 31.82 -37.71 -13.27
N VAL A 544 31.01 -37.99 -14.28
CA VAL A 544 30.44 -39.32 -14.53
C VAL A 544 31.22 -39.97 -15.67
N GLU A 545 31.75 -41.15 -15.41
CA GLU A 545 32.41 -41.99 -16.40
C GLU A 545 31.71 -43.33 -16.45
N ILE A 546 31.37 -43.75 -17.67
CA ILE A 546 30.84 -45.10 -17.89
C ILE A 546 31.97 -45.94 -18.47
N ILE A 547 32.38 -46.93 -17.71
CA ILE A 547 33.42 -47.87 -18.10
C ILE A 547 32.72 -49.15 -18.55
N ASN A 548 32.87 -49.42 -19.85
CA ASN A 548 32.41 -50.66 -20.46
C ASN A 548 33.58 -51.51 -21.00
N ASP A 549 34.82 -51.11 -20.68
CA ASP A 549 36.03 -51.82 -21.05
C ASP A 549 36.46 -52.69 -19.85
N TYR A 550 36.15 -53.99 -19.93
CA TYR A 550 36.54 -54.97 -18.92
C TYR A 550 37.73 -55.78 -19.42
N LYS A 551 38.82 -55.83 -18.66
CA LYS A 551 39.91 -56.76 -18.98
C LYS A 551 39.49 -58.18 -18.65
N ILE A 552 40.07 -59.17 -19.33
CA ILE A 552 39.89 -60.59 -19.00
C ILE A 552 40.21 -60.85 -17.51
N MET A 553 41.24 -60.18 -16.97
CA MET A 553 41.58 -60.25 -15.54
C MET A 553 40.47 -59.69 -14.62
N ASP A 554 39.73 -58.67 -15.04
CA ASP A 554 38.63 -58.11 -14.25
C ASP A 554 37.47 -59.11 -14.14
N ILE A 555 37.18 -59.83 -15.23
CA ILE A 555 36.19 -60.91 -15.24
C ILE A 555 36.65 -62.08 -14.38
N ALA A 556 37.92 -62.50 -14.52
CA ALA A 556 38.47 -63.58 -13.72
C ALA A 556 38.31 -63.31 -12.22
N LYS A 557 38.55 -62.07 -11.77
CA LYS A 557 38.34 -61.66 -10.38
C LYS A 557 36.87 -61.67 -9.96
N ILE A 558 35.95 -61.20 -10.80
CA ILE A 558 34.51 -61.16 -10.48
C ILE A 558 33.96 -62.58 -10.25
N TYR A 559 34.47 -63.56 -11.00
CA TYR A 559 34.01 -64.96 -10.94
C TYR A 559 34.95 -65.88 -10.15
N GLU A 560 35.89 -65.32 -9.39
CA GLU A 560 36.87 -66.07 -8.58
C GLU A 560 37.65 -67.14 -9.36
N LEU A 561 37.88 -66.88 -10.65
CA LEU A 561 38.66 -67.73 -11.54
C LEU A 561 40.15 -67.43 -11.33
N ASP A 562 40.97 -68.47 -11.15
CA ASP A 562 42.42 -68.31 -11.05
C ASP A 562 43.03 -68.21 -12.46
N PRO A 563 43.51 -67.01 -12.86
CA PRO A 563 44.03 -66.80 -14.20
C PRO A 563 45.38 -67.48 -14.45
N LEU A 564 46.02 -68.02 -13.40
CA LEU A 564 47.28 -68.78 -13.54
C LEU A 564 47.07 -70.25 -13.93
N VAL A 565 45.82 -70.74 -13.86
CA VAL A 565 45.49 -72.16 -14.05
C VAL A 565 44.43 -72.37 -15.14
N LEU A 566 43.86 -71.29 -15.67
CA LEU A 566 42.80 -71.30 -16.67
C LEU A 566 43.23 -70.58 -17.94
N GLU A 567 42.92 -71.15 -19.09
CA GLU A 567 43.09 -70.51 -20.40
C GLU A 567 41.82 -69.75 -20.77
N PHE A 568 41.96 -68.50 -21.19
CA PHE A 568 40.85 -67.66 -21.65
C PHE A 568 40.87 -67.57 -23.17
N SER A 569 39.69 -67.69 -23.78
CA SER A 569 39.51 -67.47 -25.22
C SER A 569 38.30 -66.58 -25.48
N VAL A 570 38.42 -65.73 -26.50
CA VAL A 570 37.33 -64.85 -26.97
C VAL A 570 37.06 -65.22 -28.42
N ASN A 571 35.82 -65.61 -28.72
CA ASN A 571 35.43 -66.10 -30.06
C ASN A 571 36.26 -67.28 -30.59
N GLY A 572 36.84 -68.09 -29.69
CA GLY A 572 37.65 -69.27 -30.04
C GLY A 572 39.15 -68.99 -30.18
N GLU A 573 39.59 -67.75 -30.05
CA GLU A 573 41.01 -67.37 -30.07
C GLU A 573 41.55 -67.17 -28.65
N PRO A 574 42.73 -67.71 -28.30
CA PRO A 574 43.37 -67.49 -27.00
C PRO A 574 43.70 -66.01 -26.79
N VAL A 575 43.41 -65.49 -25.60
CA VAL A 575 43.68 -64.08 -25.24
C VAL A 575 44.49 -63.97 -23.95
N ASP A 576 45.29 -62.91 -23.83
CA ASP A 576 45.95 -62.56 -22.58
C ASP A 576 44.95 -61.92 -21.60
N THR A 577 45.28 -62.02 -20.32
CA THR A 577 44.55 -61.45 -19.18
C THR A 577 44.38 -59.92 -19.24
N GLU A 578 45.24 -59.23 -20.00
CA GLU A 578 45.19 -57.78 -20.21
C GLU A 578 44.30 -57.35 -21.41
N GLU A 579 43.82 -58.29 -22.23
CA GLU A 579 42.95 -58.00 -23.37
C GLU A 579 41.63 -57.39 -22.89
N ILE A 580 41.18 -56.31 -23.53
CA ILE A 580 39.92 -55.63 -23.22
C ILE A 580 38.80 -56.29 -24.02
N LEU A 581 37.79 -56.80 -23.31
CA LEU A 581 36.57 -57.28 -23.92
C LEU A 581 35.73 -56.11 -24.41
N LYS A 582 35.32 -56.19 -25.67
CA LYS A 582 34.41 -55.24 -26.30
C LYS A 582 32.97 -55.79 -26.25
N PRO A 583 31.95 -54.92 -26.21
CA PRO A 583 30.57 -55.34 -26.37
C PRO A 583 30.33 -56.06 -27.70
N GLY A 584 29.46 -57.07 -27.69
CA GLY A 584 29.22 -58.02 -28.77
C GLY A 584 29.51 -59.45 -28.33
#